data_AF-A0AAV3TB33-F1
#
_entry.id   AF-A0AAV3TB33-F1
#
_cell.length_a   1.000
_cell.length_b   1.000
_cell.length_c   1.000
_cell.angle_alpha   90.00
_cell.angle_beta   90.00
_cell.angle_gamma   90.00
#
_symmetry.space_group_name_H-M   'P 1'
#
loop_
_entity.id
_entity.type
_entity.pdbx_description
1 polymer ?
#
loop_
_entity_poly.entity_id
_entity_poly.type
_entity_poly.pdbx_seq_one_letter_code
_entity_poly.pdbx_strand_id
1 'polypeptide(L)'
;MTASSSPIGGHHPPSVVDELVDDQDATRVDAPLPGDAEFALCLTHDVDRPYKGLPSLYYALRERPLYHARTALSSANPYWQFESIAELEADLGVRSAFYFLDEQHLFRDRPPSDWTSPTHWIEHLGRYDVEAPDIARAVRELDDGGWEVGLHGSYHSPDDQGRLREEKNRIESVLGDRIAGGRQHHLRLSFPETWRHHRAIGLRYDASLGSGETVGFDYGYRPLRPFDDEFVAFPLTIMEQALPDPGERYDDARDVCDRILGEAARNDAVATALWHPRYFSDREFPGYRRLYRWLVERALELGAWVGSPRALYRWFESDADPEREVDLDADCERPGDREQNRLRSPIPGGDRSR
;
A
#
# COMPACT_ATOMS: atom_id res chain seq x y z
N MET A 1 16.56 -30.06 20.62
CA MET A 1 15.16 -29.70 20.31
C MET A 1 15.22 -28.36 19.60
N THR A 2 15.25 -28.42 18.28
CA THR A 2 15.39 -27.27 17.38
C THR A 2 14.05 -26.55 17.30
N ALA A 3 14.04 -25.27 17.68
CA ALA A 3 12.91 -24.40 17.46
C ALA A 3 12.71 -24.25 15.95
N SER A 4 11.57 -24.72 15.46
CA SER A 4 11.09 -24.47 14.10
C SER A 4 10.69 -23.01 14.01
N SER A 5 11.57 -22.17 13.48
CA SER A 5 11.23 -20.85 12.97
C SER A 5 10.38 -21.01 11.71
N SER A 6 9.08 -20.84 11.82
CA SER A 6 8.24 -20.56 10.64
C SER A 6 8.69 -19.22 10.05
N PRO A 7 9.03 -19.12 8.75
CA PRO A 7 9.39 -17.84 8.14
C PRO A 7 8.10 -17.04 7.95
N ILE A 8 7.89 -16.01 8.77
CA ILE A 8 6.74 -15.11 8.67
C ILE A 8 7.19 -13.90 7.86
N GLY A 9 7.26 -14.06 6.53
CA GLY A 9 7.62 -13.00 5.59
C GLY A 9 7.82 -13.57 4.18
N GLY A 10 7.22 -12.94 3.17
CA GLY A 10 7.51 -13.25 1.78
C GLY A 10 8.88 -12.70 1.40
N HIS A 11 9.95 -13.38 1.80
CA HIS A 11 11.30 -13.03 1.37
C HIS A 11 11.55 -13.60 -0.01
N HIS A 12 11.73 -12.72 -0.99
CA HIS A 12 12.11 -13.10 -2.34
C HIS A 12 13.58 -12.76 -2.55
N PRO A 13 14.42 -13.69 -3.03
CA PRO A 13 15.80 -13.36 -3.33
C PRO A 13 15.84 -12.26 -4.41
N PRO A 14 16.80 -11.31 -4.36
CA PRO A 14 16.94 -10.27 -5.37
C PRO A 14 17.06 -10.81 -6.80
N SER A 15 17.59 -12.03 -6.94
CA SER A 15 17.71 -12.75 -8.22
C SER A 15 16.37 -12.95 -8.94
N VAL A 16 15.23 -12.80 -8.26
CA VAL A 16 13.91 -12.86 -8.90
C VAL A 16 13.76 -11.78 -9.97
N VAL A 17 14.40 -10.62 -9.80
CA VAL A 17 14.35 -9.55 -10.80
C VAL A 17 15.14 -9.94 -12.04
N ASP A 18 16.31 -10.55 -11.85
CA ASP A 18 17.13 -11.05 -12.97
C ASP A 18 16.37 -12.15 -13.72
N GLU A 19 15.76 -13.11 -13.01
CA GLU A 19 14.91 -14.15 -13.61
C GLU A 19 13.72 -13.57 -14.39
N LEU A 20 13.06 -12.53 -13.88
CA LEU A 20 11.94 -11.89 -14.56
C LEU A 20 12.38 -11.14 -15.82
N VAL A 21 13.51 -10.43 -15.76
CA VAL A 21 14.03 -9.66 -16.89
C VAL A 21 14.62 -10.57 -17.96
N ASP A 22 15.35 -11.62 -17.57
CA ASP A 22 16.04 -12.50 -18.51
C ASP A 22 15.11 -13.57 -19.12
N ASP A 23 14.14 -14.10 -18.35
CA ASP A 23 13.31 -15.23 -18.79
C ASP A 23 11.83 -14.88 -19.11
N GLN A 24 11.33 -13.69 -18.74
CA GLN A 24 9.90 -13.34 -18.85
C GLN A 24 9.58 -12.00 -19.55
N ASP A 25 10.50 -11.49 -20.37
CA ASP A 25 10.35 -10.23 -21.13
C ASP A 25 10.10 -8.99 -20.25
N ALA A 26 10.38 -9.04 -18.94
CA ALA A 26 10.16 -7.89 -18.07
C ALA A 26 11.14 -6.76 -18.39
N THR A 27 10.64 -5.53 -18.47
CA THR A 27 11.46 -4.33 -18.74
C THR A 27 11.51 -3.42 -17.52
N ARG A 28 12.44 -2.46 -17.51
CA ARG A 28 12.44 -1.35 -16.54
C ARG A 28 11.69 -0.17 -17.13
N VAL A 29 10.98 0.58 -16.30
CA VAL A 29 10.32 1.82 -16.72
C VAL A 29 11.38 2.85 -17.13
N ASP A 30 11.48 3.06 -18.45
CA ASP A 30 12.33 4.03 -19.11
C ASP A 30 11.53 5.29 -19.45
N ALA A 31 11.27 6.10 -18.43
CA ALA A 31 10.54 7.37 -18.53
C ALA A 31 11.27 8.43 -17.69
N PRO A 32 11.31 9.71 -18.11
CA PRO A 32 11.93 10.77 -17.31
C PRO A 32 11.21 10.93 -15.96
N LEU A 33 11.94 11.40 -14.97
CA LEU A 33 11.37 11.76 -13.67
C LEU A 33 10.57 13.07 -13.77
N PRO A 34 9.65 13.34 -12.83
CA PRO A 34 8.87 14.58 -12.84
C PRO A 34 9.72 15.85 -12.74
N GLY A 35 9.56 16.74 -13.71
CA GLY A 35 10.27 18.03 -13.74
C GLY A 35 11.78 17.87 -13.85
N ASP A 36 12.52 18.61 -13.03
CA ASP A 36 13.99 18.56 -12.97
C ASP A 36 14.49 17.70 -11.79
N ALA A 37 13.71 16.70 -11.37
CA ALA A 37 14.04 15.87 -10.20
C ALA A 37 15.23 14.94 -10.47
N GLU A 38 16.18 14.89 -9.52
CA GLU A 38 17.38 14.02 -9.57
C GLU A 38 17.03 12.56 -9.27
N PHE A 39 15.96 12.32 -8.50
CA PHE A 39 15.42 11.01 -8.19
C PHE A 39 13.97 11.16 -7.70
N ALA A 40 13.27 10.04 -7.49
CA ALA A 40 11.93 10.03 -6.90
C ALA A 40 11.91 9.26 -5.57
N LEU A 41 11.15 9.77 -4.60
CA LEU A 41 10.79 9.07 -3.37
C LEU A 41 9.26 8.92 -3.29
N CYS A 42 8.79 7.70 -3.53
CA CYS A 42 7.40 7.31 -3.30
C CYS A 42 7.16 6.97 -1.83
N LEU A 43 6.16 7.59 -1.22
CA LEU A 43 5.78 7.39 0.18
C LEU A 43 4.53 6.51 0.27
N THR A 44 4.57 5.48 1.11
CA THR A 44 3.46 4.52 1.29
C THR A 44 3.24 4.17 2.77
N HIS A 45 1.99 3.92 3.13
CA HIS A 45 1.55 3.52 4.47
C HIS A 45 0.62 2.31 4.40
N ASP A 46 1.05 1.19 4.95
CA ASP A 46 0.21 -0.01 5.06
C ASP A 46 -0.65 0.08 6.34
N VAL A 47 -1.96 0.16 6.15
CA VAL A 47 -2.94 0.29 7.24
C VAL A 47 -3.34 -1.10 7.70
N ASP A 48 -2.45 -1.78 8.43
CA ASP A 48 -2.71 -3.13 8.95
C ASP A 48 -3.68 -3.14 10.14
N ARG A 49 -3.41 -2.24 11.09
CA ARG A 49 -4.05 -2.22 12.42
C ARG A 49 -4.26 -0.78 12.87
N PRO A 50 -5.34 -0.12 12.44
CA PRO A 50 -5.64 1.25 12.83
C PRO A 50 -6.05 1.37 14.31
N TYR A 51 -6.38 0.23 14.96
CA TYR A 51 -6.77 0.18 16.36
C TYR A 51 -5.82 -0.67 17.21
N LYS A 52 -5.49 -0.17 18.41
CA LYS A 52 -4.77 -0.98 19.41
C LYS A 52 -5.71 -2.02 20.03
N GLY A 53 -5.64 -3.26 19.53
CA GLY A 53 -6.50 -4.36 19.99
C GLY A 53 -6.20 -4.85 21.43
N LEU A 54 -7.20 -5.51 22.04
CA LEU A 54 -7.15 -6.15 23.37
C LEU A 54 -5.97 -7.13 23.62
N PRO A 55 -5.39 -7.84 22.62
CA PRO A 55 -4.21 -8.68 22.83
C PRO A 55 -2.97 -7.89 23.28
N SER A 56 -2.85 -6.62 22.87
CA SER A 56 -1.80 -5.72 23.37
C SER A 56 -1.95 -5.40 24.86
N LEU A 57 -3.11 -5.68 25.47
CA LEU A 57 -3.35 -5.67 26.91
C LEU A 57 -3.01 -7.03 27.55
N TYR A 58 -3.27 -8.14 26.84
CA TYR A 58 -3.02 -9.52 27.31
C TYR A 58 -1.52 -9.86 27.40
N TYR A 59 -0.72 -9.53 26.38
CA TYR A 59 0.74 -9.73 26.42
C TYR A 59 1.43 -8.72 27.36
N ALA A 60 0.95 -7.49 27.36
CA ALA A 60 1.32 -6.40 28.27
C ALA A 60 1.21 -6.72 29.77
N LEU A 61 0.14 -7.43 30.16
CA LEU A 61 -0.11 -7.81 31.55
C LEU A 61 0.94 -8.79 32.10
N ARG A 62 1.73 -9.47 31.23
CA ARG A 62 2.82 -10.36 31.66
C ARG A 62 4.16 -9.64 31.85
N GLU A 63 4.33 -8.44 31.27
CA GLU A 63 5.65 -7.78 31.25
C GLU A 63 5.73 -6.52 32.11
N ARG A 64 4.72 -5.62 32.12
CA ARG A 64 4.78 -4.36 32.92
C ARG A 64 3.41 -3.80 33.35
N PRO A 65 2.76 -4.38 34.39
CA PRO A 65 1.36 -4.07 34.76
C PRO A 65 1.04 -2.58 35.04
N LEU A 66 2.00 -1.79 35.56
CA LEU A 66 1.76 -0.37 35.90
C LEU A 66 1.76 0.58 34.69
N TYR A 67 2.49 0.24 33.60
CA TYR A 67 2.53 1.05 32.38
C TYR A 67 1.18 0.98 31.63
N HIS A 68 0.57 -0.20 31.61
CA HIS A 68 -0.67 -0.48 30.87
C HIS A 68 -1.93 0.06 31.53
N ALA A 69 -1.93 0.21 32.85
CA ALA A 69 -3.00 0.92 33.55
C ALA A 69 -3.13 2.38 33.07
N ARG A 70 -2.02 3.04 32.73
CA ARG A 70 -2.03 4.42 32.19
C ARG A 70 -2.43 4.49 30.71
N THR A 71 -2.18 3.45 29.92
CA THR A 71 -2.60 3.37 28.50
C THR A 71 -4.08 3.07 28.37
N ALA A 72 -4.63 2.20 29.22
CA ALA A 72 -6.07 1.93 29.30
C ALA A 72 -6.91 3.14 29.76
N LEU A 73 -6.28 4.12 30.42
CA LEU A 73 -6.89 5.37 30.87
C LEU A 73 -6.83 6.51 29.83
N SER A 74 -6.16 6.31 28.69
CA SER A 74 -6.08 7.29 27.60
C SER A 74 -7.15 6.99 26.57
N SER A 75 -8.06 7.94 26.32
CA SER A 75 -9.10 7.82 25.29
C SER A 75 -8.57 7.92 23.85
N ALA A 76 -7.32 8.34 23.66
CA ALA A 76 -6.69 8.45 22.35
C ALA A 76 -6.07 7.10 21.92
N ASN A 77 -6.50 6.60 20.76
CA ASN A 77 -5.96 5.39 20.14
C ASN A 77 -4.60 5.68 19.50
N PRO A 78 -3.48 5.11 20.00
CA PRO A 78 -2.15 5.45 19.50
C PRO A 78 -1.89 4.97 18.07
N TYR A 79 -2.66 4.00 17.54
CA TYR A 79 -2.43 3.49 16.18
C TYR A 79 -3.21 4.28 15.13
N TRP A 80 -4.18 5.09 15.55
CA TRP A 80 -4.88 6.02 14.68
C TRP A 80 -4.01 7.26 14.48
N GLN A 81 -3.34 7.35 13.34
CA GLN A 81 -2.37 8.41 13.02
C GLN A 81 -2.64 9.07 11.66
N PHE A 82 -3.80 8.84 11.04
CA PHE A 82 -4.11 9.35 9.70
C PHE A 82 -3.96 10.87 9.62
N GLU A 83 -4.57 11.59 10.56
CA GLU A 83 -4.53 13.05 10.64
C GLU A 83 -3.10 13.53 10.93
N SER A 84 -2.39 12.89 11.88
CA SER A 84 -1.00 13.24 12.21
C SER A 84 -0.04 13.11 11.02
N ILE A 85 -0.24 12.09 10.18
CA ILE A 85 0.56 11.85 8.98
C ILE A 85 0.19 12.86 7.90
N ALA A 86 -1.12 13.01 7.64
CA ALA A 86 -1.62 13.95 6.64
C ALA A 86 -1.20 15.40 6.94
N GLU A 87 -1.30 15.85 8.19
CA GLU A 87 -0.83 17.18 8.63
C GLU A 87 0.68 17.33 8.41
N LEU A 88 1.48 16.33 8.82
CA LEU A 88 2.94 16.37 8.67
C LEU A 88 3.36 16.45 7.20
N GLU A 89 2.72 15.68 6.33
CA GLU A 89 3.02 15.69 4.89
C GLU A 89 2.50 16.95 4.21
N ALA A 90 1.34 17.46 4.61
CA ALA A 90 0.82 18.73 4.13
C ALA A 90 1.75 19.89 4.46
N ASP A 91 2.31 19.92 5.67
CA ASP A 91 3.32 20.90 6.09
C ASP A 91 4.58 20.85 5.21
N LEU A 92 4.90 19.67 4.68
CA LEU A 92 6.05 19.44 3.79
C LEU A 92 5.69 19.58 2.30
N GLY A 93 4.41 19.82 1.97
CA GLY A 93 3.94 19.96 0.59
C GLY A 93 3.89 18.65 -0.21
N VAL A 94 3.85 17.49 0.45
CA VAL A 94 3.85 16.17 -0.21
C VAL A 94 2.56 15.40 0.08
N ARG A 95 2.30 14.34 -0.69
CA ARG A 95 1.18 13.42 -0.50
C ARG A 95 1.63 11.97 -0.73
N SER A 96 1.47 11.12 0.26
CA SER A 96 1.75 9.68 0.19
C SER A 96 0.54 8.85 -0.25
N ALA A 97 0.72 7.51 -0.27
CA ALA A 97 -0.35 6.53 -0.45
C ALA A 97 -0.65 5.77 0.85
N PHE A 98 -1.93 5.50 1.10
CA PHE A 98 -2.43 4.65 2.18
C PHE A 98 -3.07 3.39 1.59
N TYR A 99 -2.54 2.23 1.93
CA TYR A 99 -3.05 0.94 1.49
C TYR A 99 -3.86 0.30 2.62
N PHE A 100 -5.16 0.08 2.38
CA PHE A 100 -6.08 -0.42 3.40
C PHE A 100 -6.21 -1.93 3.33
N LEU A 101 -5.97 -2.59 4.46
CA LEU A 101 -6.10 -4.01 4.64
C LEU A 101 -7.55 -4.39 4.87
N ASP A 102 -8.11 -5.14 3.94
CA ASP A 102 -9.45 -5.71 4.08
C ASP A 102 -9.36 -7.22 4.32
N GLU A 103 -9.01 -7.61 5.55
CA GLU A 103 -9.00 -9.01 5.95
C GLU A 103 -10.40 -9.49 6.38
N GLN A 104 -10.83 -10.62 5.78
CA GLN A 104 -12.07 -11.32 6.10
C GLN A 104 -12.33 -11.42 7.62
N HIS A 105 -13.55 -11.06 8.02
CA HIS A 105 -14.00 -11.10 9.39
C HIS A 105 -14.49 -12.51 9.76
N LEU A 106 -14.05 -13.03 10.92
CA LEU A 106 -14.32 -14.40 11.37
C LEU A 106 -15.82 -14.74 11.39
N PHE A 107 -16.68 -13.78 11.70
CA PHE A 107 -18.13 -13.98 11.84
C PHE A 107 -18.94 -13.67 10.59
N ARG A 108 -18.35 -12.97 9.61
CA ARG A 108 -19.06 -12.54 8.38
C ARG A 108 -18.68 -13.40 7.19
N ASP A 109 -17.40 -13.77 7.10
CA ASP A 109 -16.80 -14.28 5.86
C ASP A 109 -16.20 -15.69 6.02
N ARG A 110 -16.25 -16.27 7.22
CA ARG A 110 -15.75 -17.62 7.52
C ARG A 110 -16.85 -18.57 7.98
N PRO A 111 -16.76 -19.86 7.63
CA PRO A 111 -17.77 -20.84 8.01
C PRO A 111 -17.85 -20.98 9.55
N PRO A 112 -19.04 -21.28 10.12
CA PRO A 112 -19.20 -21.42 11.57
C PRO A 112 -18.30 -22.48 12.24
N SER A 113 -17.74 -23.40 11.46
CA SER A 113 -16.73 -24.36 11.92
C SER A 113 -15.48 -23.66 12.47
N ASP A 114 -15.10 -22.52 11.89
CA ASP A 114 -13.89 -21.78 12.24
C ASP A 114 -14.02 -21.03 13.56
N TRP A 115 -15.26 -20.88 14.07
CA TRP A 115 -15.55 -20.24 15.36
C TRP A 115 -15.17 -21.11 16.56
N THR A 116 -14.88 -22.39 16.34
CA THR A 116 -14.61 -23.36 17.42
C THR A 116 -13.14 -23.41 17.86
N SER A 117 -12.23 -22.78 17.11
CA SER A 117 -10.79 -22.79 17.38
C SER A 117 -10.32 -21.49 18.03
N PRO A 118 -9.86 -21.48 19.29
CA PRO A 118 -9.30 -20.30 19.95
C PRO A 118 -8.15 -19.64 19.18
N THR A 119 -7.41 -20.43 18.38
CA THR A 119 -6.33 -19.95 17.51
C THR A 119 -6.86 -19.05 16.39
N HIS A 120 -7.98 -19.42 15.75
CA HIS A 120 -8.61 -18.59 14.72
C HIS A 120 -9.13 -17.28 15.31
N TRP A 121 -9.64 -17.27 16.53
CA TRP A 121 -10.02 -16.03 17.19
C TRP A 121 -8.80 -15.10 17.37
N ILE A 122 -7.66 -15.63 17.81
CA ILE A 122 -6.41 -14.86 17.96
C ILE A 122 -5.89 -14.34 16.61
N GLU A 123 -5.99 -15.13 15.55
CA GLU A 123 -5.59 -14.73 14.19
C GLU A 123 -6.50 -13.65 13.57
N HIS A 124 -7.76 -13.58 14.01
CA HIS A 124 -8.74 -12.60 13.52
C HIS A 124 -8.89 -11.39 14.49
N LEU A 125 -8.22 -11.40 15.64
CA LEU A 125 -8.24 -10.33 16.64
C LEU A 125 -7.28 -9.19 16.24
N GLY A 126 -7.83 -8.07 15.79
CA GLY A 126 -7.07 -6.88 15.33
C GLY A 126 -7.39 -6.45 13.90
N ARG A 127 -8.22 -7.23 13.20
CA ARG A 127 -8.81 -6.87 11.90
C ARG A 127 -9.83 -5.75 12.06
N TYR A 128 -9.95 -4.92 11.03
CA TYR A 128 -10.96 -3.88 10.93
C TYR A 128 -11.79 -4.08 9.66
N ASP A 129 -13.00 -3.53 9.66
CA ASP A 129 -13.84 -3.46 8.46
C ASP A 129 -13.57 -2.11 7.79
N VAL A 130 -13.17 -2.12 6.51
CA VAL A 130 -12.96 -0.88 5.74
C VAL A 130 -14.26 -0.07 5.59
N GLU A 131 -15.41 -0.75 5.64
CA GLU A 131 -16.74 -0.12 5.58
C GLU A 131 -17.17 0.47 6.95
N ALA A 132 -16.41 0.24 8.03
CA ALA A 132 -16.72 0.80 9.34
C ALA A 132 -16.75 2.34 9.28
N PRO A 133 -17.72 3.01 9.94
CA PRO A 133 -17.95 4.45 9.74
C PRO A 133 -16.73 5.36 9.93
N ASP A 134 -15.87 5.05 10.90
CA ASP A 134 -14.68 5.87 11.17
C ASP A 134 -13.56 5.61 10.15
N ILE A 135 -13.37 4.36 9.70
CA ILE A 135 -12.40 4.03 8.63
C ILE A 135 -12.88 4.61 7.31
N ALA A 136 -14.16 4.44 6.99
CA ALA A 136 -14.77 5.00 5.79
C ALA A 136 -14.71 6.53 5.76
N ARG A 137 -14.73 7.19 6.93
CA ARG A 137 -14.47 8.63 7.03
C ARG A 137 -13.00 8.94 6.72
N ALA A 138 -12.07 8.25 7.37
CA ALA A 138 -10.64 8.44 7.14
C ALA A 138 -10.24 8.23 5.67
N VAL A 139 -10.76 7.19 5.01
CA VAL A 139 -10.55 6.92 3.58
C VAL A 139 -10.96 8.12 2.72
N ARG A 140 -12.16 8.67 2.96
CA ARG A 140 -12.67 9.83 2.20
C ARG A 140 -11.89 11.11 2.52
N GLU A 141 -11.57 11.35 3.78
CA GLU A 141 -10.80 12.54 4.18
C GLU A 141 -9.37 12.53 3.60
N LEU A 142 -8.74 11.36 3.52
CA LEU A 142 -7.45 11.19 2.85
C LEU A 142 -7.55 11.48 1.34
N ASP A 143 -8.54 10.89 0.66
CA ASP A 143 -8.71 11.11 -0.78
C ASP A 143 -9.08 12.56 -1.11
N ASP A 144 -10.03 13.16 -0.38
CA ASP A 144 -10.40 14.58 -0.48
C ASP A 144 -9.18 15.50 -0.24
N GLY A 145 -8.25 15.07 0.61
CA GLY A 145 -7.00 15.76 0.91
C GLY A 145 -5.89 15.58 -0.15
N GLY A 146 -6.11 14.71 -1.14
CA GLY A 146 -5.18 14.40 -2.22
C GLY A 146 -4.19 13.26 -1.93
N TRP A 147 -4.37 12.52 -0.84
CA TRP A 147 -3.61 11.29 -0.59
C TRP A 147 -4.15 10.16 -1.46
N GLU A 148 -3.28 9.24 -1.83
CA GLU A 148 -3.72 8.05 -2.53
C GLU A 148 -4.33 7.03 -1.56
N VAL A 149 -5.44 6.42 -1.98
CA VAL A 149 -6.02 5.24 -1.35
C VAL A 149 -5.83 4.04 -2.29
N GLY A 150 -5.32 2.94 -1.75
CA GLY A 150 -5.07 1.71 -2.50
C GLY A 150 -5.36 0.44 -1.73
N LEU A 151 -5.16 -0.69 -2.40
CA LEU A 151 -5.41 -2.02 -1.84
C LEU A 151 -4.23 -2.46 -0.97
N HIS A 152 -4.49 -2.88 0.28
CA HIS A 152 -3.57 -3.79 0.97
C HIS A 152 -4.14 -5.20 0.93
N GLY A 153 -3.71 -6.02 -0.03
CA GLY A 153 -4.29 -7.33 -0.28
C GLY A 153 -4.10 -8.26 0.92
N SER A 154 -5.14 -9.00 1.31
CA SER A 154 -5.06 -9.84 2.52
C SER A 154 -4.03 -10.95 2.38
N TYR A 155 -3.59 -11.52 3.51
CA TYR A 155 -2.55 -12.55 3.53
C TYR A 155 -2.79 -13.75 2.59
N HIS A 156 -4.05 -14.12 2.36
CA HIS A 156 -4.43 -15.28 1.52
C HIS A 156 -4.92 -14.90 0.12
N SER A 157 -4.90 -13.61 -0.23
CA SER A 157 -5.34 -13.10 -1.53
C SER A 157 -4.34 -13.20 -2.70
N PRO A 158 -3.00 -13.34 -2.52
CA PRO A 158 -2.07 -13.27 -3.65
C PRO A 158 -2.29 -14.29 -4.77
N ASP A 159 -2.88 -15.45 -4.43
CA ASP A 159 -3.17 -16.57 -5.34
C ASP A 159 -4.69 -16.72 -5.62
N ASP A 160 -5.49 -15.73 -5.21
CA ASP A 160 -6.97 -15.75 -5.30
C ASP A 160 -7.49 -14.44 -5.91
N GLN A 161 -7.58 -14.42 -7.25
CA GLN A 161 -8.11 -13.30 -8.02
C GLN A 161 -9.55 -12.90 -7.60
N GLY A 162 -10.37 -13.87 -7.19
CA GLY A 162 -11.75 -13.62 -6.77
C GLY A 162 -11.77 -12.78 -5.49
N ARG A 163 -10.96 -13.18 -4.51
CA ARG A 163 -10.78 -12.47 -3.25
C ARG A 163 -10.18 -11.08 -3.43
N LEU A 164 -9.11 -10.94 -4.23
CA LEU A 164 -8.53 -9.62 -4.51
C LEU A 164 -9.56 -8.66 -5.12
N ARG A 165 -10.43 -9.17 -6.02
CA ARG A 165 -11.52 -8.37 -6.60
C ARG A 165 -12.53 -7.94 -5.54
N GLU A 166 -12.89 -8.82 -4.62
CA GLU A 166 -13.82 -8.51 -3.53
C GLU A 166 -13.26 -7.44 -2.59
N GLU A 167 -12.02 -7.60 -2.14
CA GLU A 167 -11.31 -6.65 -1.26
C GLU A 167 -11.18 -5.28 -1.94
N LYS A 168 -10.76 -5.26 -3.22
CA LYS A 168 -10.74 -4.05 -4.04
C LYS A 168 -12.11 -3.37 -4.11
N ASN A 169 -13.17 -4.10 -4.42
CA ASN A 169 -14.52 -3.54 -4.56
C ASN A 169 -15.05 -2.94 -3.24
N ARG A 170 -14.66 -3.47 -2.08
CA ARG A 170 -15.06 -2.90 -0.78
C ARG A 170 -14.35 -1.60 -0.46
N ILE A 171 -13.08 -1.45 -0.84
CA ILE A 171 -12.38 -0.17 -0.73
C ILE A 171 -12.99 0.85 -1.68
N GLU A 172 -13.24 0.47 -2.94
CA GLU A 172 -13.84 1.35 -3.95
C GLU A 172 -15.28 1.76 -3.61
N SER A 173 -16.06 0.91 -2.95
CA SER A 173 -17.42 1.26 -2.51
C SER A 173 -17.43 2.36 -1.44
N VAL A 174 -16.41 2.37 -0.58
CA VAL A 174 -16.22 3.37 0.47
C VAL A 174 -15.70 4.68 -0.12
N LEU A 175 -14.70 4.57 -0.98
CA LEU A 175 -14.03 5.68 -1.68
C LEU A 175 -15.00 6.40 -2.63
N GLY A 176 -15.84 5.63 -3.33
CA GLY A 176 -16.70 6.15 -4.41
C GLY A 176 -15.97 6.30 -5.74
N ASP A 177 -14.72 5.84 -5.82
CA ASP A 177 -13.84 5.91 -6.99
C ASP A 177 -12.97 4.65 -7.11
N ARG A 178 -12.24 4.51 -8.21
CA ARG A 178 -11.35 3.38 -8.50
C ARG A 178 -10.00 3.54 -7.83
N ILE A 179 -9.48 2.43 -7.28
CA ILE A 179 -8.11 2.37 -6.78
C ILE A 179 -7.15 1.92 -7.88
N ALA A 180 -5.99 2.57 -7.96
CA ALA A 180 -5.02 2.34 -9.03
C ALA A 180 -4.02 1.22 -8.73
N GLY A 181 -3.68 1.01 -7.46
CA GLY A 181 -2.68 0.01 -7.09
C GLY A 181 -2.71 -0.29 -5.60
N GLY A 182 -1.61 -0.86 -5.11
CA GLY A 182 -1.55 -1.31 -3.73
C GLY A 182 -0.31 -2.14 -3.41
N ARG A 183 -0.38 -2.84 -2.28
CA ARG A 183 0.65 -3.76 -1.79
C ARG A 183 0.02 -5.00 -1.18
N GLN A 184 0.66 -6.16 -1.28
CA GLN A 184 0.25 -7.39 -0.61
C GLN A 184 0.77 -7.43 0.82
N HIS A 185 -0.09 -7.87 1.74
CA HIS A 185 0.31 -8.06 3.14
C HIS A 185 1.50 -9.03 3.23
N HIS A 186 2.50 -8.67 4.06
CA HIS A 186 3.79 -9.36 4.18
C HIS A 186 4.63 -9.45 2.88
N LEU A 187 4.43 -8.55 1.92
CA LEU A 187 5.13 -8.56 0.61
C LEU A 187 4.95 -9.89 -0.14
N ARG A 188 3.83 -10.57 0.12
CA ARG A 188 3.59 -11.92 -0.38
C ARG A 188 3.22 -11.86 -1.86
N LEU A 189 4.16 -12.30 -2.69
CA LEU A 189 4.01 -12.40 -4.14
C LEU A 189 4.23 -13.84 -4.58
N SER A 190 3.40 -14.29 -5.52
CA SER A 190 3.64 -15.47 -6.34
C SER A 190 3.99 -14.95 -7.72
N PHE A 191 5.24 -15.07 -8.14
CA PHE A 191 5.70 -14.46 -9.39
C PHE A 191 5.43 -15.37 -10.60
N PRO A 192 4.90 -14.83 -11.72
CA PRO A 192 4.26 -13.51 -11.88
C PRO A 192 2.74 -13.55 -11.62
N GLU A 193 2.20 -14.64 -11.08
CA GLU A 193 0.76 -14.89 -10.93
C GLU A 193 0.01 -13.81 -10.14
N THR A 194 0.57 -13.33 -9.02
CA THR A 194 -0.08 -12.27 -8.23
C THR A 194 -0.26 -10.99 -9.04
N TRP A 195 0.73 -10.61 -9.84
CA TRP A 195 0.63 -9.47 -10.74
C TRP A 195 -0.36 -9.70 -11.89
N ARG A 196 -0.45 -10.93 -12.41
CA ARG A 196 -1.52 -11.29 -13.37
C ARG A 196 -2.89 -11.10 -12.76
N HIS A 197 -3.07 -11.49 -11.49
CA HIS A 197 -4.33 -11.29 -10.78
C HIS A 197 -4.63 -9.80 -10.55
N HIS A 198 -3.65 -9.01 -10.07
CA HIS A 198 -3.79 -7.56 -9.91
C HIS A 198 -4.20 -6.86 -11.21
N ARG A 199 -3.48 -7.13 -12.30
CA ARG A 199 -3.81 -6.60 -13.63
C ARG A 199 -5.22 -7.01 -14.06
N ALA A 200 -5.59 -8.26 -13.87
CA ALA A 200 -6.90 -8.78 -14.29
C ALA A 200 -8.09 -8.30 -13.44
N ILE A 201 -7.84 -7.64 -12.30
CA ILE A 201 -8.88 -6.94 -11.51
C ILE A 201 -8.85 -5.42 -11.73
N GLY A 202 -8.00 -4.94 -12.63
CA GLY A 202 -7.92 -3.53 -13.03
C GLY A 202 -6.95 -2.68 -12.21
N LEU A 203 -6.10 -3.28 -11.36
CA LEU A 203 -4.98 -2.54 -10.77
C LEU A 203 -3.92 -2.28 -11.86
N ARG A 204 -3.34 -1.09 -11.79
CA ARG A 204 -2.31 -0.56 -12.70
C ARG A 204 -0.91 -0.76 -12.17
N TYR A 205 -0.74 -0.86 -10.86
CA TYR A 205 0.57 -1.13 -10.29
C TYR A 205 0.51 -1.95 -9.00
N ASP A 206 1.65 -2.53 -8.64
CA ASP A 206 1.93 -3.20 -7.36
C ASP A 206 3.17 -2.57 -6.69
N ALA A 207 3.18 -2.48 -5.37
CA ALA A 207 4.30 -1.95 -4.58
C ALA A 207 4.87 -2.99 -3.60
N SER A 208 4.73 -4.28 -3.90
CA SER A 208 5.09 -5.39 -3.01
C SER A 208 6.45 -6.01 -3.27
N LEU A 209 7.04 -5.78 -4.44
CA LEU A 209 8.34 -6.32 -4.79
C LEU A 209 9.41 -5.79 -3.84
N GLY A 210 9.94 -6.63 -2.96
CA GLY A 210 10.84 -6.14 -1.93
C GLY A 210 11.15 -7.11 -0.82
N SER A 211 11.83 -6.59 0.19
CA SER A 211 12.16 -7.30 1.43
C SER A 211 11.80 -6.44 2.64
N GLY A 212 11.21 -7.06 3.67
CA GLY A 212 11.01 -6.44 4.98
C GLY A 212 12.23 -6.52 5.89
N GLU A 213 13.32 -7.15 5.44
CA GLU A 213 14.55 -7.37 6.22
C GLU A 213 15.75 -6.55 5.72
N THR A 214 15.72 -6.07 4.48
CA THR A 214 16.83 -5.33 3.87
C THR A 214 16.38 -3.93 3.46
N VAL A 215 17.36 -3.02 3.40
CA VAL A 215 17.17 -1.63 2.97
C VAL A 215 18.15 -1.33 1.84
N GLY A 216 17.63 -0.92 0.68
CA GLY A 216 18.44 -0.64 -0.49
C GLY A 216 17.74 -0.95 -1.81
N PHE A 217 18.53 -0.96 -2.89
CA PHE A 217 18.07 -1.15 -4.26
C PHE A 217 18.29 -2.58 -4.76
N ASP A 218 18.15 -3.57 -3.88
CA ASP A 218 18.34 -4.99 -4.21
C ASP A 218 17.46 -5.42 -5.40
N TYR A 219 16.28 -4.82 -5.55
CA TYR A 219 15.31 -5.10 -6.62
C TYR A 219 15.38 -4.09 -7.78
N GLY A 220 16.46 -3.29 -7.84
CA GLY A 220 16.72 -2.32 -8.91
C GLY A 220 16.36 -0.87 -8.56
N TYR A 221 16.91 0.05 -9.37
CA TYR A 221 16.75 1.50 -9.22
C TYR A 221 15.49 2.06 -9.88
N ARG A 222 14.81 1.28 -10.71
CA ARG A 222 13.66 1.74 -11.52
C ARG A 222 12.52 0.75 -11.35
N PRO A 223 11.25 1.20 -11.43
CA PRO A 223 10.11 0.30 -11.43
C PRO A 223 10.19 -0.67 -12.60
N LEU A 224 9.62 -1.86 -12.42
CA LEU A 224 9.55 -2.88 -13.47
C LEU A 224 8.23 -2.78 -14.22
N ARG A 225 8.24 -3.15 -15.50
CA ARG A 225 7.08 -3.54 -16.29
C ARG A 225 7.15 -5.06 -16.48
N PRO A 226 6.51 -5.85 -15.60
CA PRO A 226 6.64 -7.31 -15.60
C PRO A 226 6.13 -8.00 -16.86
N PHE A 227 5.30 -7.31 -17.66
CA PHE A 227 4.64 -7.86 -18.84
C PHE A 227 4.88 -6.99 -20.09
N ASP A 228 5.84 -6.06 -20.01
CA ASP A 228 6.12 -5.06 -21.05
C ASP A 228 4.87 -4.26 -21.50
N ASP A 229 3.98 -3.95 -20.54
CA ASP A 229 2.75 -3.19 -20.75
C ASP A 229 2.57 -2.09 -19.70
N GLU A 230 1.37 -1.49 -19.60
CA GLU A 230 1.10 -0.41 -18.65
C GLU A 230 1.09 -0.85 -17.17
N PHE A 231 1.27 -2.15 -16.85
CA PHE A 231 1.35 -2.60 -15.46
C PHE A 231 2.75 -2.40 -14.88
N VAL A 232 2.84 -1.71 -13.74
CA VAL A 232 4.12 -1.36 -13.10
C VAL A 232 4.28 -2.04 -11.74
N ALA A 233 5.46 -2.57 -11.45
CA ALA A 233 5.84 -3.01 -10.11
C ALA A 233 6.88 -2.03 -9.52
N PHE A 234 6.51 -1.33 -8.46
CA PHE A 234 7.38 -0.45 -7.69
C PHE A 234 8.14 -1.24 -6.63
N PRO A 235 9.49 -1.33 -6.70
CA PRO A 235 10.27 -1.98 -5.68
C PRO A 235 10.23 -1.22 -4.36
N LEU A 236 10.15 -1.94 -3.25
CA LEU A 236 10.31 -1.43 -1.89
C LEU A 236 11.80 -1.24 -1.59
N THR A 237 12.17 -0.02 -1.20
CA THR A 237 13.56 0.37 -0.94
C THR A 237 13.83 0.52 0.56
N ILE A 238 12.87 1.11 1.29
CA ILE A 238 12.95 1.35 2.73
C ILE A 238 11.65 0.88 3.36
N MET A 239 11.76 0.03 4.37
CA MET A 239 10.66 -0.27 5.30
C MET A 239 11.12 0.10 6.69
N GLU A 240 10.27 0.76 7.47
CA GLU A 240 10.68 1.29 8.78
C GLU A 240 11.20 0.19 9.72
N GLN A 241 10.70 -1.04 9.58
CA GLN A 241 11.08 -2.20 10.40
C GLN A 241 12.48 -2.74 10.10
N ALA A 242 13.01 -2.47 8.91
CA ALA A 242 14.35 -2.90 8.51
C ALA A 242 15.45 -1.91 8.94
N LEU A 243 15.08 -0.75 9.50
CA LEU A 243 16.01 0.25 10.00
C LEU A 243 16.46 -0.07 11.44
N PRO A 244 17.66 0.40 11.86
CA PRO A 244 17.99 0.48 13.28
C PRO A 244 16.88 1.22 14.04
N ASP A 245 16.53 0.76 15.25
CA ASP A 245 15.46 1.37 16.04
C ASP A 245 15.78 2.85 16.35
N PRO A 246 15.06 3.83 15.79
CA PRO A 246 15.32 5.26 16.00
C PRO A 246 15.06 5.73 17.44
N GLY A 247 14.35 4.94 18.26
CA GLY A 247 14.13 5.22 19.67
C GLY A 247 15.41 5.06 20.50
N GLU A 248 16.32 4.19 20.04
CA GLU A 248 17.59 3.90 20.71
C GLU A 248 18.80 4.41 19.91
N ARG A 249 18.73 4.32 18.58
CA ARG A 249 19.84 4.50 17.64
C ARG A 249 19.44 5.43 16.48
N TYR A 250 18.92 6.60 16.84
CA TYR A 250 18.43 7.59 15.86
C TYR A 250 19.46 7.95 14.78
N ASP A 251 20.71 8.24 15.17
CA ASP A 251 21.74 8.65 14.22
C ASP A 251 22.10 7.51 13.25
N ASP A 252 22.13 6.26 13.70
CA ASP A 252 22.38 5.12 12.82
C ASP A 252 21.24 4.92 11.81
N ALA A 253 19.99 5.06 12.25
CA ALA A 253 18.82 4.98 11.36
C ALA A 253 18.82 6.12 10.34
N ARG A 254 19.15 7.34 10.78
CA ARG A 254 19.30 8.52 9.92
C ARG A 254 20.40 8.32 8.88
N ASP A 255 21.57 7.84 9.30
CA ASP A 255 22.71 7.66 8.40
C ASP A 255 22.45 6.56 7.36
N VAL A 256 21.68 5.52 7.70
CA VAL A 256 21.17 4.54 6.72
C VAL A 256 20.28 5.23 5.69
N CYS A 257 19.30 6.02 6.13
CA CYS A 257 18.41 6.75 5.21
C CYS A 257 19.18 7.75 4.34
N ASP A 258 20.14 8.52 4.89
CA ASP A 258 20.95 9.48 4.11
C ASP A 258 21.75 8.78 3.00
N ARG A 259 22.34 7.63 3.34
CA ARG A 259 23.08 6.80 2.37
C ARG A 259 22.17 6.34 1.24
N ILE A 260 20.95 5.88 1.54
CA ILE A 260 20.00 5.44 0.52
C ILE A 260 19.55 6.59 -0.37
N LEU A 261 19.23 7.75 0.19
CA LEU A 261 18.85 8.93 -0.61
C LEU A 261 20.02 9.41 -1.50
N GLY A 262 21.24 9.43 -0.98
CA GLY A 262 22.42 9.76 -1.77
C GLY A 262 22.77 8.71 -2.82
N GLU A 263 22.37 7.45 -2.64
CA GLU A 263 22.44 6.42 -3.66
C GLU A 263 21.34 6.56 -4.72
N ALA A 264 20.13 6.93 -4.31
CA ALA A 264 19.03 7.21 -5.22
C ALA A 264 19.37 8.34 -6.21
N ALA A 265 19.85 9.47 -5.69
CA ALA A 265 20.25 10.63 -6.49
C ALA A 265 21.37 10.33 -7.49
N ARG A 266 22.31 9.43 -7.15
CA ARG A 266 23.42 9.06 -8.05
C ARG A 266 23.01 8.13 -9.21
N ASN A 267 21.80 7.57 -9.16
CA ASN A 267 21.34 6.54 -10.08
C ASN A 267 19.96 6.86 -10.70
N ASP A 268 19.51 8.12 -10.63
CA ASP A 268 18.20 8.56 -11.17
C ASP A 268 17.04 7.66 -10.71
N ALA A 269 17.11 7.24 -9.44
CA ALA A 269 16.34 6.12 -8.95
C ALA A 269 14.90 6.50 -8.56
N VAL A 270 14.02 5.52 -8.55
CA VAL A 270 12.73 5.57 -7.87
C VAL A 270 12.86 4.73 -6.61
N ALA A 271 12.89 5.40 -5.46
CA ALA A 271 12.85 4.76 -4.15
C ALA A 271 11.41 4.69 -3.64
N THR A 272 11.00 3.57 -3.05
CA THR A 272 9.72 3.47 -2.34
C THR A 272 9.96 3.26 -0.85
N ALA A 273 9.39 4.13 -0.02
CA ALA A 273 9.42 4.02 1.43
C ALA A 273 8.06 3.57 1.98
N LEU A 274 8.08 2.59 2.87
CA LEU A 274 6.95 2.09 3.65
C LEU A 274 7.12 2.51 5.11
N TRP A 275 6.10 3.17 5.66
CA TRP A 275 5.96 3.43 7.09
C TRP A 275 4.57 3.04 7.56
N HIS A 276 4.43 2.08 8.50
CA HIS A 276 3.10 1.77 9.03
C HIS A 276 2.60 2.90 9.97
N PRO A 277 1.31 3.30 9.92
CA PRO A 277 0.80 4.44 10.69
C PRO A 277 1.08 4.36 12.19
N ARG A 278 1.05 3.17 12.79
CA ARG A 278 1.37 2.98 14.22
C ARG A 278 2.73 3.55 14.63
N TYR A 279 3.74 3.55 13.75
CA TYR A 279 5.08 4.06 14.04
C TYR A 279 5.14 5.60 14.14
N PHE A 280 4.08 6.31 13.77
CA PHE A 280 3.99 7.76 14.02
C PHE A 280 3.65 8.11 15.48
N SER A 281 3.25 7.11 16.27
CA SER A 281 3.03 7.30 17.70
C SER A 281 4.35 7.38 18.45
N ASP A 282 4.83 8.61 18.72
CA ASP A 282 6.05 8.84 19.50
C ASP A 282 6.03 8.19 20.90
N ARG A 283 4.83 7.95 21.44
CA ARG A 283 4.65 7.26 22.73
C ARG A 283 5.03 5.78 22.66
N GLU A 284 4.69 5.10 21.56
CA GLU A 284 4.88 3.66 21.42
C GLU A 284 6.13 3.33 20.60
N PHE A 285 6.47 4.18 19.62
CA PHE A 285 7.59 4.04 18.70
C PHE A 285 8.37 5.37 18.62
N PRO A 286 9.07 5.75 19.71
CA PRO A 286 9.78 7.03 19.77
C PRO A 286 10.80 7.16 18.64
N GLY A 287 10.90 8.34 18.04
CA GLY A 287 11.91 8.66 17.03
C GLY A 287 11.52 8.33 15.59
N TYR A 288 10.59 7.41 15.35
CA TYR A 288 10.16 7.04 14.00
C TYR A 288 9.46 8.19 13.25
N ARG A 289 8.55 8.92 13.91
CA ARG A 289 7.91 10.12 13.32
C ARG A 289 8.94 11.18 12.94
N ARG A 290 9.91 11.41 13.84
CA ARG A 290 11.02 12.36 13.62
C ARG A 290 11.88 11.92 12.43
N LEU A 291 12.20 10.64 12.34
CA LEU A 291 12.98 10.08 11.24
C LEU A 291 12.24 10.18 9.91
N TYR A 292 10.93 9.91 9.89
CA TYR A 292 10.10 10.07 8.69
C TYR A 292 10.12 11.51 8.18
N ARG A 293 9.88 12.50 9.06
CA ARG A 293 9.99 13.92 8.70
C ARG A 293 11.36 14.24 8.12
N TRP A 294 12.43 13.82 8.79
CA TRP A 294 13.80 14.04 8.34
C TRP A 294 14.08 13.40 6.97
N LEU A 295 13.58 12.19 6.72
CA LEU A 295 13.73 11.50 5.44
C LEU A 295 13.12 12.31 4.30
N VAL A 296 11.88 12.80 4.48
CA VAL A 296 11.17 13.60 3.48
C VAL A 296 11.87 14.94 3.24
N GLU A 297 12.22 15.67 4.32
CA GLU A 297 12.96 16.93 4.22
C GLU A 297 14.30 16.73 3.48
N ARG A 298 15.03 15.67 3.83
CA ARG A 298 16.31 15.34 3.20
C ARG A 298 16.17 14.97 1.73
N ALA A 299 15.13 14.23 1.37
CA ALA A 299 14.87 13.89 -0.03
C ALA A 299 14.61 15.16 -0.87
N LEU A 300 13.77 16.07 -0.36
CA LEU A 300 13.49 17.35 -1.01
C LEU A 300 14.76 18.22 -1.13
N GLU A 301 15.60 18.28 -0.09
CA GLU A 301 16.89 18.99 -0.14
C GLU A 301 17.84 18.44 -1.21
N LEU A 302 17.79 17.14 -1.47
CA LEU A 302 18.60 16.46 -2.48
C LEU A 302 17.98 16.52 -3.89
N GLY A 303 16.89 17.27 -4.09
CA GLY A 303 16.27 17.43 -5.41
C GLY A 303 15.32 16.29 -5.80
N ALA A 304 14.81 15.53 -4.84
CA ALA A 304 13.82 14.49 -5.13
C ALA A 304 12.46 15.07 -5.53
N TRP A 305 11.79 14.40 -6.47
CA TRP A 305 10.33 14.42 -6.49
C TRP A 305 9.81 13.51 -5.37
N VAL A 306 8.85 13.98 -4.58
CA VAL A 306 8.28 13.21 -3.45
C VAL A 306 6.76 13.15 -3.58
N GLY A 307 6.19 11.94 -3.58
CA GLY A 307 4.76 11.75 -3.76
C GLY A 307 4.30 10.31 -3.61
N SER A 308 3.13 10.00 -4.14
CA SER A 308 2.55 8.65 -4.12
C SER A 308 2.90 7.85 -5.38
N PRO A 309 2.92 6.51 -5.32
CA PRO A 309 3.10 5.67 -6.51
C PRO A 309 2.10 5.97 -7.63
N ARG A 310 0.81 6.25 -7.35
CA ARG A 310 -0.16 6.65 -8.39
C ARG A 310 0.21 7.95 -9.08
N ALA A 311 0.71 8.93 -8.35
CA ALA A 311 1.12 10.20 -8.95
C ALA A 311 2.31 10.01 -9.89
N LEU A 312 3.30 9.21 -9.47
CA LEU A 312 4.47 8.90 -10.32
C LEU A 312 4.09 8.02 -11.52
N TYR A 313 3.20 7.04 -11.31
CA TYR A 313 2.66 6.21 -12.39
C TYR A 313 1.97 7.06 -13.46
N ARG A 314 1.08 7.98 -13.06
CA ARG A 314 0.40 8.91 -13.99
C ARG A 314 1.38 9.74 -14.80
N TRP A 315 2.49 10.18 -14.18
CA TRP A 315 3.55 10.89 -14.88
C TRP A 315 4.18 10.02 -15.97
N PHE A 316 4.58 8.79 -15.66
CA PHE A 316 5.16 7.86 -16.64
C PHE A 316 4.22 7.59 -17.82
N GLU A 317 2.92 7.46 -17.56
CA GLU A 317 1.93 7.23 -18.61
C GLU A 317 1.67 8.50 -19.46
N SER A 318 1.71 9.68 -18.86
CA SER A 318 1.57 10.95 -19.61
C SER A 318 2.78 11.26 -20.50
N ASP A 319 3.97 10.82 -20.10
CA ASP A 319 5.18 10.98 -20.91
C ASP A 319 5.23 9.95 -22.06
N ALA A 320 4.76 8.73 -21.80
CA ALA A 320 4.67 7.70 -22.82
C ALA A 320 3.69 8.06 -23.96
N ASP A 321 2.64 8.82 -23.67
CA ASP A 321 1.69 9.33 -24.67
C ASP A 321 1.10 10.70 -24.26
N PRO A 322 1.73 11.82 -24.67
CA PRO A 322 1.31 13.17 -24.27
C PRO A 322 -0.03 13.61 -24.87
N GLU A 323 -0.61 12.87 -25.83
CA GLU A 323 -1.94 13.10 -26.37
C GLU A 323 -3.03 12.27 -25.65
N ARG A 324 -2.65 11.31 -24.80
CA ARG A 324 -3.56 10.46 -24.02
C ARG A 324 -3.96 11.16 -22.73
N GLU A 325 -5.21 11.61 -22.63
CA GLU A 325 -5.80 11.88 -21.32
C GLU A 325 -5.77 10.57 -20.53
N VAL A 326 -4.99 10.53 -19.44
CA VAL A 326 -4.96 9.41 -18.50
C VAL A 326 -6.25 9.43 -17.70
N ASP A 327 -7.32 8.97 -18.33
CA ASP A 327 -8.62 8.85 -17.70
C ASP A 327 -8.75 7.45 -17.08
N LEU A 328 -8.39 7.34 -15.80
CA LEU A 328 -8.62 6.11 -15.01
C LEU A 328 -10.13 5.84 -14.82
N ASP A 329 -10.98 6.82 -15.15
CA ASP A 329 -12.44 6.77 -15.04
C ASP A 329 -13.11 6.36 -16.37
N ALA A 330 -12.41 6.40 -17.52
CA ALA A 330 -12.97 6.22 -18.87
C ALA A 330 -13.54 4.82 -19.16
N ASP A 331 -13.15 3.78 -18.41
CA ASP A 331 -13.73 2.43 -18.51
C ASP A 331 -15.06 2.31 -17.72
N CYS A 332 -15.83 3.40 -17.65
CA CYS A 332 -17.08 3.54 -16.91
C CYS A 332 -18.25 2.80 -17.60
N GLU A 333 -18.32 1.47 -17.49
CA GLU A 333 -19.64 0.82 -17.44
C GLU A 333 -20.09 0.80 -15.97
N ARG A 334 -20.90 1.78 -15.56
CA ARG A 334 -21.49 1.75 -14.21
C ARG A 334 -22.44 0.55 -14.13
N PRO A 335 -22.52 -0.16 -13.00
CA PRO A 335 -23.42 -1.31 -12.83
C PRO A 335 -24.91 -1.03 -13.12
N GLY A 336 -25.32 0.25 -13.22
CA GLY A 336 -26.69 0.68 -13.56
C GLY A 336 -26.94 1.02 -15.03
N ASP A 337 -25.93 1.09 -15.90
CA ASP A 337 -26.12 1.56 -17.28
C ASP A 337 -26.73 0.48 -18.20
N ARG A 338 -26.63 -0.80 -17.81
CA ARG A 338 -27.28 -1.91 -18.52
C ARG A 338 -28.82 -1.91 -18.39
N GLU A 339 -29.36 -1.28 -17.36
CA GLU A 339 -30.81 -1.29 -17.10
C GLU A 339 -31.54 -0.16 -17.85
N GLN A 340 -30.89 1.00 -18.02
CA GLN A 340 -31.46 2.12 -18.77
C GLN A 340 -31.41 1.91 -20.29
N ASN A 341 -30.43 1.15 -20.80
CA ASN A 341 -30.29 0.92 -22.24
C ASN A 341 -31.29 -0.14 -22.78
N ARG A 342 -31.94 -0.92 -21.90
CA ARG A 342 -33.04 -1.83 -22.28
C ARG A 342 -34.41 -1.15 -22.38
N LEU A 343 -34.57 0.06 -21.82
CA LEU A 343 -35.82 0.81 -21.84
C LEU A 343 -35.93 1.79 -23.02
N ARG A 344 -34.92 1.86 -23.90
CA ARG A 344 -34.87 2.76 -25.07
C ARG A 344 -34.85 2.04 -26.43
N SER A 345 -35.33 0.81 -26.52
CA SER A 345 -35.59 0.21 -27.85
C SER A 345 -36.85 0.85 -28.47
N PRO A 346 -36.78 1.40 -29.71
CA PRO A 346 -37.97 1.90 -30.39
C PRO A 346 -38.85 0.73 -30.84
N ILE A 347 -40.16 0.86 -30.61
CA ILE A 347 -41.19 -0.02 -31.14
C ILE A 347 -41.10 0.00 -32.69
N PRO A 348 -41.03 -1.14 -33.39
CA PRO A 348 -41.01 -1.13 -34.85
C PRO A 348 -42.39 -0.69 -35.37
N GLY A 349 -42.40 0.36 -36.18
CA GLY A 349 -43.59 0.84 -36.88
C GLY A 349 -44.17 -0.22 -37.81
N GLY A 350 -45.45 -0.54 -37.61
CA GLY A 350 -46.22 -1.36 -38.52
C GLY A 350 -46.58 -0.58 -39.79
N ASP A 351 -46.02 -1.02 -40.91
CA ASP A 351 -46.37 -0.58 -42.25
C ASP A 351 -47.80 -1.02 -42.60
N ARG A 352 -48.63 -0.06 -43.02
CA ARG A 352 -49.95 -0.31 -43.62
C ARG A 352 -49.82 -0.08 -45.11
N SER A 353 -49.87 -1.16 -45.89
CA SER A 353 -50.28 -1.05 -47.28
C SER A 353 -51.07 -2.28 -47.75
N ARG A 354 -52.34 -2.00 -48.06
CA ARG A 354 -53.36 -2.72 -48.84
C ARG A 354 -54.45 -3.47 -48.09
#